data_AF-A0A7D9H3G3-F1
#
_entry.id   AF-A0A7D9H3G3-F1
#
_cell.length_a   1.000
_cell.length_b   1.000
_cell.length_c   1.000
_cell.angle_alpha   90.00
_cell.angle_beta   90.00
_cell.angle_gamma   90.00
#
_symmetry.space_group_name_H-M   'P 1'
#
loop_
_entity.id
_entity.type
_entity.pdbx_description
1 polymer ?
#
loop_
_entity_poly.entity_id
_entity_poly.type
_entity_poly.pdbx_seq_one_letter_code
_entity_poly.pdbx_strand_id
1 'polypeptide(L)'
;MVDLDWNNVPKDMCPVCKTDKYLSPEIQFKINPECYHKICDACVDRIFSLGPSVCPYPNCNKILRKNKFKTQIFDDIEVEKECDIRRRVLSIYNKKATDFKNTEEYNKYLEEIEDIVYKLLHKIDVEKTEERLKEYSIENKQSITLNNVRRDQEYEKFIRLQKLEKQYKSKRNKLNRQILYEKSNLKNLEKMTAIDQLQESSEEKDPEAVLRSVKEQMKKRSNKYREQLDELEKKYLRQKQAILRNEKSPSKKAREASMKTPFTPFNGDRLSPLPYRLHYSRYKDPYVEKVVKNEQFKAGGYKIEQYYRRSLDEAFTGLNCFIEEEKAV
;
A
#
# COMPACT_ATOMS: atom_id res chain seq x y z
N MET A 1 7.77 -7.39 -59.19
CA MET A 1 7.15 -6.80 -57.99
C MET A 1 7.05 -7.93 -56.99
N VAL A 2 7.84 -7.88 -55.92
CA VAL A 2 7.72 -8.86 -54.84
C VAL A 2 6.58 -8.35 -53.98
N ASP A 3 5.42 -8.99 -54.10
CA ASP A 3 4.28 -8.77 -53.22
C ASP A 3 4.72 -9.20 -51.82
N LEU A 4 5.05 -8.22 -50.99
CA LEU A 4 5.40 -8.46 -49.59
C LEU A 4 4.11 -8.86 -48.86
N ASP A 5 4.07 -10.10 -48.39
CA ASP A 5 3.03 -10.60 -47.49
C ASP A 5 3.01 -9.75 -46.21
N TRP A 6 2.06 -8.82 -46.14
CA TRP A 6 1.82 -7.93 -44.99
C TRP A 6 1.42 -8.67 -43.70
N ASN A 7 1.27 -9.99 -43.76
CA ASN A 7 1.01 -10.87 -42.61
C ASN A 7 2.29 -11.25 -41.85
N ASN A 8 3.47 -10.91 -42.36
CA ASN A 8 4.77 -11.24 -41.73
C ASN A 8 5.65 -9.99 -41.49
N VAL A 9 5.02 -8.83 -41.30
CA VAL A 9 5.72 -7.61 -40.87
C VAL A 9 6.08 -7.77 -39.39
N PRO A 10 7.36 -7.62 -39.00
CA PRO A 10 7.75 -7.61 -37.60
C PRO A 10 6.90 -6.61 -36.82
N LYS A 11 6.35 -7.05 -35.68
CA LYS A 11 5.43 -6.28 -34.82
C LYS A 11 5.99 -4.92 -34.34
N ASP A 12 7.28 -4.67 -34.58
CA ASP A 12 8.08 -3.54 -34.11
C ASP A 12 8.63 -2.64 -35.24
N MET A 13 8.06 -2.72 -36.45
CA MET A 13 8.45 -1.90 -37.58
C MET A 13 7.45 -0.75 -37.81
N CYS A 14 7.94 0.47 -37.98
CA CYS A 14 7.08 1.58 -38.38
C CYS A 14 6.77 1.54 -39.89
N PRO A 15 5.51 1.69 -40.32
CA PRO A 15 5.14 1.62 -41.75
C PRO A 15 5.73 2.75 -42.61
N VAL A 16 6.12 3.88 -42.00
CA VAL A 16 6.56 5.08 -42.74
C VAL A 16 8.08 5.18 -42.84
N CYS A 17 8.80 4.94 -41.74
CA CYS A 17 10.26 5.00 -41.74
C CYS A 17 10.92 3.63 -41.85
N LYS A 18 10.17 2.52 -41.72
CA LYS A 18 10.68 1.13 -41.71
C LYS A 18 11.86 0.92 -40.75
N THR A 19 12.03 1.80 -39.76
CA THR A 19 13.05 1.66 -38.72
C THR A 19 12.50 0.82 -37.60
N ASP A 20 13.28 -0.18 -37.20
CA ASP A 20 12.93 -1.11 -36.13
C ASP A 20 13.41 -0.63 -34.77
N LYS A 21 12.68 -1.04 -33.72
CA LYS A 21 13.06 -0.85 -32.30
C LYS A 21 14.47 -1.36 -31.98
N TYR A 22 14.94 -2.37 -32.72
CA TYR A 22 16.26 -2.96 -32.55
C TYR A 22 17.40 -2.00 -32.88
N LEU A 23 17.21 -1.12 -33.88
CA LEU A 23 18.26 -0.21 -34.34
C LEU A 23 18.35 1.07 -33.49
N SER A 24 17.29 1.41 -32.75
CA SER A 24 17.23 2.59 -31.89
C SER A 24 16.31 2.31 -30.70
N PRO A 25 16.85 1.85 -29.55
CA PRO A 25 16.04 1.53 -28.37
C PRO A 25 15.25 2.72 -27.78
N GLU A 26 15.62 3.94 -28.18
CA GLU A 26 14.97 5.19 -27.74
C GLU A 26 13.68 5.52 -28.51
N ILE A 27 13.42 4.89 -29.67
CA ILE A 27 12.20 5.19 -30.42
C ILE A 27 10.97 4.60 -29.72
N GLN A 28 10.08 5.49 -29.27
CA GLN A 28 8.80 5.10 -28.69
C GLN A 28 7.74 5.00 -29.80
N PHE A 29 6.93 3.95 -29.72
CA PHE A 29 5.78 3.75 -30.59
C PHE A 29 4.52 4.24 -29.89
N LYS A 30 3.76 5.08 -30.58
CA LYS A 30 2.45 5.54 -30.15
C LYS A 30 1.35 4.81 -30.90
N ILE A 31 0.22 4.61 -30.21
CA ILE A 31 -1.03 4.07 -30.75
C ILE A 31 -2.13 5.10 -30.62
N ASN A 32 -3.05 5.09 -31.58
CA ASN A 32 -4.32 5.80 -31.46
C ASN A 32 -5.45 4.84 -31.07
N PRO A 33 -6.29 5.15 -30.07
CA PRO A 33 -7.39 4.31 -29.63
C PRO A 33 -8.46 4.04 -30.69
N GLU A 34 -8.50 4.79 -31.78
CA GLU A 34 -9.48 4.54 -32.86
C GLU A 34 -8.99 3.52 -33.90
N CYS A 35 -7.67 3.40 -34.07
CA CYS A 35 -7.09 2.63 -35.18
C CYS A 35 -6.22 1.47 -34.73
N TYR A 36 -5.64 1.55 -33.53
CA TYR A 36 -4.76 0.52 -32.99
C TYR A 36 -3.57 0.15 -33.90
N HIS A 37 -3.04 1.11 -34.65
CA HIS A 37 -1.82 0.96 -35.45
C HIS A 37 -0.62 1.60 -34.77
N LYS A 38 0.52 0.90 -34.76
CA LYS A 38 1.78 1.35 -34.16
C LYS A 38 2.50 2.31 -35.11
N ILE A 39 2.82 3.52 -34.64
CA ILE A 39 3.56 4.53 -35.42
C ILE A 39 4.69 5.10 -34.55
N CYS A 40 5.84 5.37 -35.17
CA CYS A 40 7.00 5.97 -34.52
C CYS A 40 6.73 7.43 -34.10
N ASP A 41 7.28 7.89 -32.97
CA ASP A 41 7.11 9.27 -32.50
C ASP A 41 7.47 10.34 -33.55
N ALA A 42 8.62 10.19 -34.22
CA ALA A 42 9.05 11.11 -35.27
C ALA A 42 8.08 11.15 -36.48
N CYS A 43 7.44 10.02 -36.76
CA CYS A 43 6.49 9.84 -37.86
C CYS A 43 5.15 10.49 -37.51
N VAL A 44 4.68 10.31 -36.26
CA VAL A 44 3.49 10.99 -35.73
C VAL A 44 3.69 12.50 -35.80
N ASP A 45 4.83 12.99 -35.32
CA ASP A 45 5.07 14.43 -35.29
C ASP A 45 5.15 15.03 -36.69
N ARG A 46 5.79 14.36 -37.65
CA ARG A 46 5.85 14.84 -39.04
C ARG A 46 4.47 14.85 -39.72
N ILE A 47 3.76 13.72 -39.69
CA ILE A 47 2.52 13.52 -40.47
C ILE A 47 1.38 14.37 -39.94
N PHE A 48 1.23 14.46 -38.63
CA PHE A 48 0.12 15.17 -38.03
C PHE A 48 0.42 16.66 -37.80
N SER A 49 1.67 17.14 -38.00
CA SER A 49 2.00 18.58 -37.91
C SER A 49 1.27 19.40 -38.96
N LEU A 50 1.01 18.79 -40.11
CA LEU A 50 0.32 19.40 -41.23
C LEU A 50 -1.21 19.49 -41.02
N GLY A 51 -1.72 18.92 -39.93
CA GLY A 51 -3.14 18.87 -39.61
C GLY A 51 -3.64 17.45 -39.33
N PRO A 52 -4.94 17.28 -39.03
CA PRO A 52 -5.54 15.97 -38.87
C PRO A 52 -5.53 15.23 -40.20
N SER A 53 -4.79 14.13 -40.27
CA SER A 53 -4.63 13.29 -41.46
C SER A 53 -5.09 11.86 -41.19
N VAL A 54 -5.25 11.09 -42.27
CA VAL A 54 -5.59 9.67 -42.17
C VAL A 54 -4.38 8.85 -41.68
N CYS A 55 -4.65 7.74 -41.01
CA CYS A 55 -3.61 6.76 -40.68
C CYS A 55 -2.85 6.32 -41.96
N PRO A 56 -1.51 6.33 -41.97
CA PRO A 56 -0.70 5.91 -43.12
C PRO A 56 -0.64 4.38 -43.31
N TYR A 57 -1.62 3.64 -42.79
CA TYR A 57 -1.68 2.18 -42.87
C TYR A 57 -2.66 1.78 -43.98
N PRO A 58 -2.32 0.86 -44.89
CA PRO A 58 -3.10 0.58 -46.11
C PRO A 58 -4.53 0.11 -45.85
N ASN A 59 -4.81 -0.43 -44.66
CA ASN A 59 -6.13 -0.94 -44.27
C ASN A 59 -6.91 0.02 -43.34
N CYS A 60 -6.54 1.30 -43.30
CA CYS A 60 -7.05 2.26 -42.33
C CYS A 60 -7.29 3.64 -42.95
N ASN A 61 -8.54 4.09 -42.95
CA ASN A 61 -8.94 5.41 -43.48
C ASN A 61 -9.48 6.36 -42.39
N LYS A 62 -9.19 6.08 -41.13
CA LYS A 62 -9.69 6.87 -40.00
C LYS A 62 -8.85 8.13 -39.83
N ILE A 63 -9.53 9.26 -39.60
CA ILE A 63 -8.90 10.56 -39.39
C ILE A 63 -8.39 10.63 -37.94
N LEU A 64 -7.09 10.86 -37.77
CA LEU A 64 -6.43 10.88 -36.47
C LEU A 64 -5.98 12.29 -36.06
N ARG A 65 -5.96 12.53 -34.75
CA ARG A 65 -5.50 13.79 -34.12
C ARG A 65 -4.27 13.53 -33.25
N LYS A 66 -3.30 14.45 -33.26
CA LYS A 66 -2.07 14.39 -32.46
C LYS A 66 -2.29 14.09 -30.98
N ASN A 67 -3.19 14.83 -30.35
CA ASN A 67 -3.33 14.79 -28.89
C ASN A 67 -3.93 13.47 -28.39
N LYS A 68 -4.48 12.64 -29.29
CA LYS A 68 -5.10 11.35 -28.95
C LYS A 68 -4.13 10.17 -29.11
N PHE A 69 -2.86 10.40 -29.44
CA PHE A 69 -1.86 9.34 -29.43
C PHE A 69 -1.42 9.02 -28.00
N LYS A 70 -1.42 7.74 -27.66
CA LYS A 70 -1.01 7.20 -26.37
C LYS A 70 0.23 6.32 -26.56
N THR A 71 1.16 6.36 -25.60
CA THR A 71 2.28 5.42 -25.58
C THR A 71 1.79 4.03 -25.18
N GLN A 72 2.28 3.02 -25.88
CA GLN A 72 1.99 1.63 -25.54
C GLN A 72 2.64 1.27 -24.21
N ILE A 73 1.89 0.55 -23.39
CA ILE A 73 2.41 -0.07 -22.16
C ILE A 73 2.58 -1.58 -22.36
N PHE A 74 1.77 -2.14 -23.27
CA PHE A 74 1.74 -3.56 -23.57
C PHE A 74 2.08 -3.79 -25.04
N ASP A 75 2.72 -4.93 -25.34
CA ASP A 75 3.12 -5.27 -26.71
C ASP A 75 1.94 -5.76 -27.57
N ASP A 76 0.88 -6.28 -26.92
CA ASP A 76 -0.31 -6.85 -27.56
C ASP A 76 -1.44 -5.83 -27.72
N ILE A 77 -1.90 -5.68 -28.98
CA ILE A 77 -2.94 -4.73 -29.37
C ILE A 77 -4.31 -5.11 -28.80
N GLU A 78 -4.60 -6.41 -28.66
CA GLU A 78 -5.87 -6.90 -28.12
C GLU A 78 -6.04 -6.54 -26.65
N VAL A 79 -4.96 -6.67 -25.86
CA VAL A 79 -4.93 -6.30 -24.45
C VAL A 79 -5.11 -4.78 -24.28
N GLU A 80 -4.51 -3.97 -25.16
CA GLU A 80 -4.71 -2.52 -25.10
C GLU A 80 -6.16 -2.10 -25.42
N LYS A 81 -6.78 -2.73 -26.43
CA LYS A 81 -8.21 -2.56 -26.75
C LYS A 81 -9.08 -2.89 -25.54
N GLU A 82 -8.83 -4.04 -24.93
CA GLU A 82 -9.56 -4.49 -23.74
C GLU A 82 -9.40 -3.50 -22.59
N CYS A 83 -8.19 -3.04 -22.33
CA CYS A 83 -7.91 -2.06 -21.27
C CYS A 83 -8.61 -0.71 -21.52
N ASP A 84 -8.68 -0.23 -22.76
CA ASP A 84 -9.40 0.99 -23.12
C ASP A 84 -10.91 0.84 -22.92
N ILE A 85 -11.48 -0.28 -23.38
CA ILE A 85 -12.90 -0.60 -23.20
C ILE A 85 -13.22 -0.74 -21.71
N ARG A 86 -12.44 -1.53 -20.96
CA ARG A 86 -12.64 -1.73 -19.52
C ARG A 86 -12.51 -0.41 -18.75
N ARG A 87 -11.58 0.48 -19.10
CA ARG A 87 -11.49 1.83 -18.52
C ARG A 87 -12.76 2.65 -18.77
N ARG A 88 -13.28 2.62 -20.00
CA ARG A 88 -14.52 3.33 -20.37
C ARG A 88 -15.71 2.79 -19.58
N VAL A 89 -15.86 1.47 -19.51
CA VAL A 89 -16.96 0.80 -18.81
C VAL A 89 -16.87 1.06 -17.30
N LEU A 90 -15.71 0.88 -16.66
CA LEU A 90 -15.52 1.14 -15.22
C LEU A 90 -15.65 2.63 -14.82
N SER A 91 -15.46 3.55 -15.77
CA SER A 91 -15.72 4.97 -15.51
C SER A 91 -17.22 5.25 -15.37
N ILE A 92 -18.06 4.45 -16.02
CA ILE A 92 -19.52 4.55 -15.99
C ILE A 92 -20.07 3.67 -14.85
N TYR A 93 -19.60 2.42 -14.77
CA TYR A 93 -19.89 1.46 -13.71
C TYR A 93 -18.94 1.64 -12.53
N ASN A 94 -19.20 2.66 -11.70
CA ASN A 94 -18.32 3.00 -10.58
C ASN A 94 -18.87 2.63 -9.18
N LYS A 95 -19.79 1.66 -9.09
CA LYS A 95 -20.30 1.12 -7.82
C LYS A 95 -19.24 0.26 -7.12
N LYS A 96 -19.09 0.42 -5.80
CA LYS A 96 -18.16 -0.36 -4.97
C LYS A 96 -18.92 -1.48 -4.25
N ALA A 97 -18.20 -2.50 -3.76
CA ALA A 97 -18.78 -3.57 -2.95
C ALA A 97 -19.57 -3.06 -1.73
N THR A 98 -19.23 -1.88 -1.20
CA THR A 98 -19.91 -1.22 -0.09
C THR A 98 -21.33 -0.74 -0.41
N ASP A 99 -21.66 -0.62 -1.69
CA ASP A 99 -22.97 -0.15 -2.14
C ASP A 99 -23.98 -1.32 -2.26
N PHE A 100 -23.51 -2.57 -2.12
CA PHE A 100 -24.32 -3.77 -2.20
C PHE A 100 -24.52 -4.39 -0.81
N LYS A 101 -25.69 -5.00 -0.61
CA LYS A 101 -26.02 -5.68 0.66
C LYS A 101 -25.42 -7.08 0.72
N ASN A 102 -25.40 -7.78 -0.42
CA ASN A 102 -24.92 -9.15 -0.56
C ASN A 102 -23.72 -9.23 -1.50
N THR A 103 -22.77 -10.11 -1.18
CA THR A 103 -21.60 -10.40 -2.04
C THR A 103 -22.03 -11.03 -3.37
N GLU A 104 -23.09 -11.83 -3.38
CA GLU A 104 -23.62 -12.45 -4.61
C GLU A 104 -24.13 -11.42 -5.63
N GLU A 105 -24.80 -10.37 -5.16
CA GLU A 105 -25.28 -9.27 -6.03
C GLU A 105 -24.10 -8.51 -6.64
N TYR A 106 -23.03 -8.32 -5.85
CA TYR A 106 -21.80 -7.71 -6.34
C TYR A 106 -21.10 -8.58 -7.39
N ASN A 107 -21.06 -9.91 -7.19
CA ASN A 107 -20.47 -10.82 -8.16
C ASN A 107 -21.26 -10.83 -9.48
N LYS A 108 -22.60 -10.88 -9.43
CA LYS A 108 -23.46 -10.75 -10.63
C LYS A 108 -23.22 -9.44 -11.37
N TYR A 109 -23.06 -8.34 -10.64
CA TYR A 109 -22.73 -7.04 -11.22
C TYR A 109 -21.36 -7.02 -11.92
N LEU A 110 -20.36 -7.70 -11.34
CA LEU A 110 -19.05 -7.84 -11.99
C LEU A 110 -19.13 -8.72 -13.25
N GLU A 111 -19.89 -9.81 -13.21
CA GLU A 111 -20.15 -10.66 -14.38
C GLU A 111 -20.83 -9.88 -15.51
N GLU A 112 -21.84 -9.06 -15.20
CA GLU A 112 -22.49 -8.18 -16.19
C GLU A 112 -21.51 -7.19 -16.84
N ILE A 113 -20.57 -6.63 -16.06
CA ILE A 113 -19.53 -5.74 -16.59
C ILE A 113 -18.63 -6.50 -17.56
N GLU A 114 -18.17 -7.69 -17.19
CA GLU A 114 -17.29 -8.51 -18.04
C GLU A 114 -18.02 -8.97 -19.31
N ASP A 115 -19.30 -9.33 -19.23
CA ASP A 115 -20.13 -9.64 -20.39
C ASP A 115 -20.23 -8.47 -21.38
N ILE A 116 -20.39 -7.24 -20.86
CA ILE A 116 -20.42 -6.02 -21.69
C ILE A 116 -19.05 -5.79 -22.34
N VAL A 117 -17.97 -5.93 -21.57
CA VAL A 117 -16.60 -5.79 -22.09
C VAL A 117 -16.32 -6.82 -23.17
N TYR A 118 -16.69 -8.07 -22.95
CA TYR A 118 -16.52 -9.18 -23.90
C TYR A 118 -17.27 -8.93 -25.21
N LYS A 119 -18.55 -8.52 -25.13
CA LYS A 119 -19.36 -8.17 -26.31
C LYS A 119 -18.74 -7.03 -27.12
N LEU A 120 -18.26 -5.98 -26.43
CA LEU A 120 -17.59 -4.84 -27.07
C LEU A 120 -16.24 -5.23 -27.70
N LEU A 121 -15.47 -6.11 -27.06
CA LEU A 121 -14.18 -6.60 -27.57
C LEU A 121 -14.37 -7.38 -28.87
N HIS A 122 -15.33 -8.31 -28.88
CA HIS A 122 -15.62 -9.16 -30.03
C HIS A 122 -16.54 -8.50 -31.08
N LYS A 123 -17.01 -7.28 -30.83
CA LYS A 123 -17.94 -6.51 -31.68
C LYS A 123 -19.27 -7.24 -31.95
N ILE A 124 -19.74 -8.01 -30.98
CA ILE A 124 -21.03 -8.70 -31.05
C ILE A 124 -22.06 -7.76 -30.38
N ASP A 125 -23.11 -7.37 -31.10
CA ASP A 125 -24.20 -6.51 -30.60
C ASP A 125 -23.72 -5.16 -29.99
N VAL A 126 -22.90 -4.41 -30.73
CA VAL A 126 -22.37 -3.10 -30.32
C VAL A 126 -23.50 -2.10 -30.05
N GLU A 127 -24.55 -2.06 -30.85
CA GLU A 127 -25.64 -1.08 -30.72
C GLU A 127 -26.44 -1.28 -29.42
N LYS A 128 -26.81 -2.52 -29.10
CA LYS A 128 -27.57 -2.85 -27.87
C LYS A 128 -26.73 -2.62 -26.61
N THR A 129 -25.43 -2.93 -26.67
CA THR A 129 -24.53 -2.70 -25.54
C THR A 129 -24.27 -1.20 -25.33
N GLU A 130 -24.17 -0.41 -26.39
CA GLU A 130 -24.09 1.04 -26.31
C GLU A 130 -25.37 1.68 -25.80
N GLU A 131 -26.54 1.18 -26.19
CA GLU A 131 -27.84 1.66 -25.69
C GLU A 131 -27.96 1.42 -24.18
N ARG A 132 -27.71 0.18 -23.71
CA ARG A 132 -27.66 -0.14 -22.28
C ARG A 132 -26.65 0.73 -21.52
N LEU A 133 -25.50 1.02 -22.14
CA LEU A 133 -24.49 1.89 -21.55
C LEU A 133 -24.98 3.34 -21.43
N LYS A 134 -25.75 3.84 -22.41
CA LYS A 134 -26.34 5.18 -22.39
C LYS A 134 -27.43 5.30 -21.34
N GLU A 135 -28.33 4.33 -21.27
CA GLU A 135 -29.38 4.27 -20.24
C GLU A 135 -28.77 4.30 -18.84
N TYR A 136 -27.82 3.39 -18.58
CA TYR A 136 -27.14 3.33 -17.30
C TYR A 136 -26.35 4.62 -16.98
N SER A 137 -25.75 5.25 -18.00
CA SER A 137 -25.03 6.52 -17.85
C SER A 137 -25.96 7.67 -17.44
N ILE A 138 -27.19 7.72 -17.98
CA ILE A 138 -28.18 8.74 -17.65
C ILE A 138 -28.69 8.54 -16.22
N GLU A 139 -29.09 7.32 -15.88
CA GLU A 139 -29.65 6.99 -14.57
C GLU A 139 -28.63 7.19 -13.44
N ASN A 140 -27.38 6.81 -13.67
CA ASN A 140 -26.35 6.84 -12.63
C ASN A 140 -25.45 8.08 -12.69
N LYS A 141 -25.73 9.06 -13.55
CA LYS A 141 -24.89 10.26 -13.71
C LYS A 141 -24.57 10.96 -12.38
N GLN A 142 -25.58 11.08 -11.50
CA GLN A 142 -25.43 11.74 -10.19
C GLN A 142 -24.59 10.88 -9.22
N SER A 143 -24.82 9.58 -9.18
CA SER A 143 -24.01 8.65 -8.39
C SER A 143 -22.56 8.61 -8.89
N ILE A 144 -22.38 8.68 -10.20
CA ILE A 144 -21.07 8.66 -10.85
C ILE A 144 -20.25 9.89 -10.45
N THR A 145 -20.84 11.10 -10.53
CA THR A 145 -20.14 12.32 -10.15
C THR A 145 -19.77 12.34 -8.67
N LEU A 146 -20.66 11.90 -7.78
CA LEU A 146 -20.37 11.79 -6.35
C LEU A 146 -19.23 10.81 -6.06
N ASN A 147 -19.23 9.64 -6.71
CA ASN A 147 -18.18 8.64 -6.55
C ASN A 147 -16.84 9.10 -7.15
N ASN A 148 -16.86 9.83 -8.26
CA ASN A 148 -15.65 10.41 -8.85
C ASN A 148 -15.06 11.49 -7.94
N VAL A 149 -15.89 12.38 -7.38
CA VAL A 149 -15.43 13.38 -6.39
C VAL A 149 -14.81 12.70 -5.17
N ARG A 150 -15.40 11.59 -4.67
CA ARG A 150 -14.80 10.81 -3.57
C ARG A 150 -13.43 10.23 -3.96
N ARG A 151 -13.31 9.64 -5.16
CA ARG A 151 -12.04 9.12 -5.69
C ARG A 151 -10.99 10.22 -5.82
N ASP A 152 -11.37 11.40 -6.32
CA ASP A 152 -10.47 12.54 -6.47
C ASP A 152 -9.99 13.05 -5.10
N GLN A 153 -10.89 13.11 -4.11
CA GLN A 153 -10.53 13.45 -2.73
C GLN A 153 -9.58 12.43 -2.10
N GLU A 154 -9.82 11.13 -2.30
CA GLU A 154 -8.92 10.05 -1.86
C GLU A 154 -7.54 10.17 -2.52
N TYR A 155 -7.51 10.44 -3.83
CA TYR A 155 -6.28 10.60 -4.60
C TYR A 155 -5.49 11.86 -4.17
N GLU A 156 -6.15 12.99 -3.95
CA GLU A 156 -5.52 14.18 -3.42
C GLU A 156 -4.93 13.95 -2.03
N LYS A 157 -5.65 13.24 -1.15
CA LYS A 157 -5.13 12.85 0.17
C LYS A 157 -3.87 11.99 0.03
N PHE A 158 -3.90 11.00 -0.86
CA PHE A 158 -2.74 10.14 -1.13
C PHE A 158 -1.52 10.94 -1.60
N ILE A 159 -1.71 11.86 -2.56
CA ILE A 159 -0.64 12.75 -3.03
C ILE A 159 -0.09 13.62 -1.89
N ARG A 160 -0.97 14.21 -1.07
CA ARG A 160 -0.55 15.03 0.07
C ARG A 160 0.27 14.22 1.08
N LEU A 161 -0.13 12.99 1.38
CA LEU A 161 0.61 12.08 2.25
C LEU A 161 1.98 11.73 1.68
N GLN A 162 2.06 11.40 0.38
CA GLN A 162 3.32 11.07 -0.29
C GLN A 162 4.30 12.26 -0.30
N LYS A 163 3.79 13.48 -0.55
CA LYS A 163 4.59 14.71 -0.48
C LYS A 163 5.13 14.94 0.93
N LEU A 164 4.28 14.77 1.93
CA LEU A 164 4.64 14.95 3.33
C LEU A 164 5.72 13.94 3.77
N GLU A 165 5.58 12.68 3.36
CA GLU A 165 6.58 11.63 3.62
C GLU A 165 7.93 11.95 2.96
N LYS A 166 7.93 12.37 1.69
CA LYS A 166 9.16 12.82 1.00
C LYS A 166 9.83 13.99 1.73
N GLN A 167 9.06 14.98 2.19
CA GLN A 167 9.59 16.12 2.96
C GLN A 167 10.18 15.68 4.30
N TYR A 168 9.50 14.79 5.03
CA TYR A 168 9.99 14.23 6.29
C TYR A 168 11.30 13.46 6.09
N LYS A 169 11.36 12.58 5.09
CA LYS A 169 12.57 11.80 4.76
C LYS A 169 13.75 12.72 4.41
N SER A 170 13.50 13.76 3.62
CA SER A 170 14.54 14.75 3.27
C SER A 170 15.05 15.52 4.50
N LYS A 171 14.15 16.03 5.35
CA LYS A 171 14.51 16.73 6.60
C LYS A 171 15.27 15.81 7.56
N ARG A 172 14.81 14.57 7.74
CA ARG A 172 15.47 13.57 8.59
C ARG A 172 16.88 13.26 8.09
N ASN A 173 17.06 13.08 6.79
CA ASN A 173 18.37 12.82 6.20
C ASN A 173 19.33 14.01 6.37
N LYS A 174 18.85 15.25 6.19
CA LYS A 174 19.64 16.46 6.43
C LYS A 174 20.07 16.58 7.89
N LEU A 175 19.14 16.38 8.82
CA LEU A 175 19.44 16.43 10.25
C LEU A 175 20.43 15.33 10.65
N ASN A 176 20.25 14.10 10.16
CA ASN A 176 21.20 13.02 10.41
C ASN A 176 22.60 13.33 9.89
N ARG A 177 22.73 13.97 8.71
CA ARG A 177 24.03 14.41 8.19
C ARG A 177 24.68 15.47 9.08
N GLN A 178 23.91 16.45 9.54
CA GLN A 178 24.39 17.48 10.48
C GLN A 178 24.83 16.85 11.81
N ILE A 179 24.03 15.94 12.38
CA ILE A 179 24.37 15.20 13.60
C ILE A 179 25.67 14.40 13.41
N LEU A 180 25.86 13.74 12.27
CA LEU A 180 27.09 12.98 12.01
C LEU A 180 28.33 13.89 11.94
N TYR A 181 28.22 15.03 11.24
CA TYR A 181 29.30 16.01 11.13
C TYR A 181 29.65 16.61 12.50
N GLU A 182 28.65 17.06 13.25
CA GLU A 182 28.83 17.63 14.58
C GLU A 182 29.36 16.59 15.57
N LYS A 183 28.91 15.33 15.50
CA LYS A 183 29.45 14.24 16.33
C LYS A 183 30.93 13.97 16.05
N SER A 184 31.38 14.11 14.80
CA SER A 184 32.81 14.01 14.46
C SER A 184 33.61 15.16 15.06
N ASN A 185 33.11 16.40 14.92
CA ASN A 185 33.77 17.58 15.50
C ASN A 185 33.81 17.53 17.02
N LEU A 186 32.73 17.06 17.66
CA LEU A 186 32.67 16.86 19.11
C LEU A 186 33.68 15.82 19.59
N LYS A 187 33.91 14.72 18.85
CA LYS A 187 34.96 13.76 19.18
C LYS A 187 36.36 14.37 19.11
N ASN A 188 36.60 15.25 18.14
CA ASN A 188 37.89 15.93 18.01
C ASN A 188 38.09 16.95 19.14
N LEU A 189 37.05 17.72 19.47
CA LEU A 189 37.06 18.62 20.61
C LEU A 189 37.23 17.87 21.94
N GLU A 190 36.55 16.73 22.12
CA GLU A 190 36.70 15.86 23.29
C GLU A 190 38.16 15.45 23.49
N LYS A 191 38.82 14.98 22.43
CA LYS A 191 40.24 14.63 22.47
C LYS A 191 41.10 15.82 22.89
N MET A 192 40.88 17.00 22.30
CA MET A 192 41.66 18.20 22.63
C MET A 192 41.41 18.66 24.07
N THR A 193 40.15 18.79 24.49
CA THR A 193 39.80 19.23 25.86
C THR A 193 40.24 18.23 26.92
N ALA A 194 40.23 16.93 26.63
CA ALA A 194 40.73 15.92 27.55
C ALA A 194 42.25 16.03 27.69
N ILE A 195 42.97 16.30 26.60
CA ILE A 195 44.42 16.54 26.63
C ILE A 195 44.73 17.82 27.40
N ASP A 196 44.07 18.93 27.09
CA ASP A 196 44.29 20.23 27.74
C ASP A 196 43.99 20.16 29.25
N GLN A 197 42.86 19.56 29.64
CA GLN A 197 42.50 19.45 31.06
C GLN A 197 43.42 18.52 31.86
N LEU A 198 44.02 17.51 31.22
CA LEU A 198 45.04 16.66 31.84
C LEU A 198 46.40 17.38 31.93
N GLN A 199 46.70 18.27 30.98
CA GLN A 199 47.92 19.08 30.96
C GLN A 199 47.85 20.23 31.98
N GLU A 200 46.68 20.80 32.20
CA GLU A 200 46.43 21.92 33.13
C GLU A 200 46.19 21.45 34.57
N SER A 201 45.79 20.18 34.78
CA SER A 201 45.67 19.57 36.11
C SER A 201 47.01 19.06 36.63
N SER A 202 47.92 19.98 36.96
CA SER A 202 49.05 19.67 37.81
C SER A 202 48.61 19.67 39.29
N GLU A 203 48.49 18.47 39.86
CA GLU A 203 48.59 18.09 41.30
C GLU A 203 47.35 17.98 42.22
N GLU A 204 46.16 18.55 41.96
CA GLU A 204 45.07 18.52 43.00
C GLU A 204 43.67 17.99 42.61
N LYS A 205 43.41 17.55 41.38
CA LYS A 205 42.07 17.05 41.00
C LYS A 205 42.10 15.61 40.51
N ASP A 206 41.19 14.79 41.04
CA ASP A 206 40.99 13.42 40.60
C ASP A 206 40.66 13.38 39.09
N PRO A 207 41.46 12.68 38.27
CA PRO A 207 41.27 12.61 36.81
C PRO A 207 39.90 12.01 36.45
N GLU A 208 39.33 11.20 37.34
CA GLU A 208 38.03 10.55 37.13
C GLU A 208 36.83 11.48 37.33
N ALA A 209 36.97 12.54 38.14
CA ALA A 209 35.93 13.56 38.30
C ALA A 209 35.85 14.47 37.06
N VAL A 210 37.00 14.80 36.48
CA VAL A 210 37.10 15.59 35.24
C VAL A 210 36.47 14.83 34.08
N LEU A 211 36.81 13.55 33.88
CA LEU A 211 36.22 12.70 32.84
C LEU A 211 34.69 12.53 32.99
N ARG A 212 34.17 12.48 34.22
CA ARG A 212 32.71 12.43 34.47
C ARG A 212 32.03 13.73 34.04
N SER A 213 32.61 14.89 34.35
CA SER A 213 32.04 16.19 33.97
C SER A 213 31.99 16.38 32.45
N VAL A 214 33.04 15.97 31.74
CA VAL A 214 33.10 15.96 30.26
C VAL A 214 32.05 15.00 29.69
N LYS A 215 31.97 13.77 30.22
CA LYS A 215 30.94 12.80 29.80
C LYS A 215 29.51 13.29 30.04
N GLU A 216 29.25 14.05 31.11
CA GLU A 216 27.93 14.65 31.39
C GLU A 216 27.57 15.77 30.41
N GLN A 217 28.52 16.67 30.11
CA GLN A 217 28.32 17.69 29.08
C GLN A 217 28.02 17.06 27.72
N MET A 218 28.64 15.91 27.42
CA MET A 218 28.42 15.12 26.21
C MET A 218 27.05 14.44 26.18
N LYS A 219 26.61 13.82 27.29
CA LYS A 219 25.25 13.27 27.40
C LYS A 219 24.18 14.34 27.18
N LYS A 220 24.36 15.55 27.74
CA LYS A 220 23.43 16.67 27.53
C LYS A 220 23.35 17.08 26.06
N ARG A 221 24.48 17.15 25.35
CA ARG A 221 24.50 17.45 23.89
C ARG A 221 23.89 16.32 23.07
N SER A 222 24.20 15.06 23.38
CA SER A 222 23.60 13.88 22.73
C SER A 222 22.09 13.80 22.92
N ASN A 223 21.57 14.21 24.08
CA ASN A 223 20.14 14.21 24.38
C ASN A 223 19.39 15.27 23.55
N LYS A 224 19.97 16.46 23.34
CA LYS A 224 19.38 17.49 22.47
C LYS A 224 19.13 17.01 21.05
N TYR A 225 20.04 16.21 20.48
CA TYR A 225 19.85 15.65 19.13
C TYR A 225 18.75 14.59 19.07
N ARG A 226 18.61 13.77 20.13
CA ARG A 226 17.50 12.83 20.26
C ARG A 226 16.16 13.57 20.35
N GLU A 227 16.12 14.64 21.15
CA GLU A 227 14.94 15.50 21.27
C GLU A 227 14.55 16.16 19.93
N GLN A 228 15.51 16.63 19.14
CA GLN A 228 15.25 17.20 17.81
C GLN A 228 14.69 16.18 16.81
N LEU A 229 15.18 14.94 16.85
CA LEU A 229 14.65 13.84 16.03
C LEU A 229 13.22 13.46 16.46
N ASP A 230 13.00 13.33 17.77
CA ASP A 230 11.69 13.02 18.35
C ASP A 230 10.66 14.12 18.06
N GLU A 231 11.07 15.39 18.09
CA GLU A 231 10.19 16.52 17.77
C GLU A 231 9.79 16.52 16.29
N LEU A 232 10.74 16.22 15.39
CA LEU A 232 10.45 16.04 13.96
C LEU A 232 9.48 14.90 13.71
N GLU A 233 9.64 13.77 14.39
CA GLU A 233 8.74 12.63 14.29
C GLU A 233 7.35 12.95 14.83
N LYS A 234 7.25 13.62 15.99
CA LYS A 234 5.98 14.09 16.56
C LYS A 234 5.27 15.07 15.62
N LYS A 235 6.00 16.01 15.00
CA LYS A 235 5.44 16.94 13.99
C LYS A 235 4.90 16.20 12.77
N TYR A 236 5.66 15.23 12.25
CA TYR A 236 5.23 14.36 11.15
C TYR A 236 3.94 13.59 11.51
N LEU A 237 3.92 12.95 12.68
CA LEU A 237 2.77 12.16 13.12
C LEU A 237 1.52 13.02 13.31
N ARG A 238 1.65 14.22 13.88
CA ARG A 238 0.55 15.18 14.02
C ARG A 238 -0.02 15.60 12.66
N GLN A 239 0.84 15.92 11.69
CA GLN A 239 0.38 16.32 10.35
C GLN A 239 -0.24 15.14 9.59
N LYS A 240 0.34 13.94 9.70
CA LYS A 240 -0.24 12.70 9.12
C LYS A 240 -1.63 12.42 9.69
N GLN A 241 -1.79 12.52 11.01
CA GLN A 241 -3.08 12.35 11.67
C GLN A 241 -4.11 13.43 11.27
N ALA A 242 -3.68 14.67 11.06
CA ALA A 242 -4.57 15.74 10.59
C ALA A 242 -5.11 15.46 9.18
N ILE A 243 -4.28 14.93 8.27
CA ILE A 243 -4.71 14.55 6.91
C ILE A 243 -5.71 13.38 6.95
N LEU A 244 -5.50 12.40 7.84
CA LEU A 244 -6.38 11.25 8.02
C LEU A 244 -7.71 11.60 8.70
N ARG A 245 -7.72 12.56 9.64
CA ARG A 245 -8.92 12.95 10.40
C ARG A 245 -9.97 13.74 9.63
N ASN A 246 -9.70 14.14 8.39
CA ASN A 246 -10.73 14.75 7.52
C ASN A 246 -11.80 13.76 7.06
N GLU A 247 -11.78 12.52 7.53
CA GLU A 247 -12.93 11.62 7.49
C GLU A 247 -13.82 11.90 8.70
N LYS A 248 -15.05 12.36 8.43
CA LYS A 248 -16.17 12.22 9.37
C LYS A 248 -16.25 10.73 9.72
N SER A 249 -15.58 10.35 10.80
CA SER A 249 -15.57 8.98 11.30
C SER A 249 -16.88 8.74 12.05
N PRO A 250 -17.46 7.53 11.97
CA PRO A 250 -18.62 7.17 12.75
C PRO A 250 -18.29 7.32 14.24
N SER A 251 -19.31 7.73 15.01
CA SER A 251 -19.21 8.04 16.44
C SER A 251 -18.34 7.06 17.22
N LYS A 252 -17.56 7.56 18.20
CA LYS A 252 -16.64 6.78 19.05
C LYS A 252 -17.23 5.47 19.58
N LYS A 253 -18.55 5.42 19.82
CA LYS A 253 -19.28 4.24 20.28
C LYS A 253 -19.18 3.02 19.34
N ALA A 254 -19.11 3.22 18.02
CA ALA A 254 -19.02 2.12 17.05
C ALA A 254 -17.61 1.49 17.00
N ARG A 255 -16.55 2.28 17.20
CA ARG A 255 -15.15 1.79 17.22
C ARG A 255 -14.82 1.04 18.50
N GLU A 256 -15.40 1.41 19.64
CA GLU A 256 -15.23 0.66 20.89
C GLU A 256 -15.92 -0.71 20.86
N ALA A 257 -16.95 -0.89 20.03
CA ALA A 257 -17.61 -2.18 19.84
C ALA A 257 -16.79 -3.15 18.97
N SER A 258 -16.17 -2.66 17.88
CA SER A 258 -15.38 -3.51 16.97
C SER A 258 -13.97 -3.82 17.48
N MET A 259 -13.41 -3.01 18.39
CA MET A 259 -12.08 -3.25 18.97
C MET A 259 -12.09 -4.27 20.12
N LYS A 260 -13.28 -4.63 20.63
CA LYS A 260 -13.46 -5.67 21.67
C LYS A 260 -13.43 -7.09 21.12
N THR A 261 -13.64 -7.28 19.82
CA THR A 261 -13.54 -8.60 19.19
C THR A 261 -12.12 -8.78 18.64
N PRO A 262 -11.24 -9.57 19.29
CA PRO A 262 -9.94 -9.89 18.72
C PRO A 262 -10.13 -10.62 17.38
N PHE A 263 -9.29 -10.30 16.39
CA PHE A 263 -9.34 -10.93 15.08
C PHE A 263 -8.84 -12.38 15.19
N THR A 264 -9.77 -13.33 15.04
CA THR A 264 -9.49 -14.77 14.90
C THR A 264 -10.11 -15.27 13.59
N PRO A 265 -9.58 -16.36 12.97
CA PRO A 265 -10.10 -16.91 11.71
C PRO A 265 -11.58 -17.33 11.75
N PHE A 266 -12.17 -17.42 12.96
CA PHE A 266 -13.56 -17.79 13.22
C PHE A 266 -14.43 -16.62 13.70
N ASN A 267 -14.01 -15.37 13.50
CA ASN A 267 -14.80 -14.19 13.84
C ASN A 267 -15.24 -14.15 15.32
N GLY A 268 -14.28 -14.30 16.23
CA GLY A 268 -14.51 -14.20 17.67
C GLY A 268 -14.84 -15.55 18.30
N ASP A 269 -13.86 -16.10 19.01
CA ASP A 269 -14.02 -17.35 19.75
C ASP A 269 -15.20 -17.22 20.73
N ARG A 270 -16.16 -18.14 20.62
CA ARG A 270 -17.46 -18.10 21.30
C ARG A 270 -17.42 -18.37 22.81
N LEU A 271 -16.25 -18.31 23.47
CA LEU A 271 -16.11 -18.59 24.89
C LEU A 271 -15.57 -17.36 25.63
N SER A 272 -16.42 -16.32 25.72
CA SER A 272 -16.12 -15.10 26.48
C SER A 272 -16.01 -15.34 28.00
N PRO A 273 -16.73 -16.31 28.60
CA PRO A 273 -16.35 -16.86 29.90
C PRO A 273 -15.72 -18.25 29.76
N LEU A 274 -14.57 -18.44 30.42
CA LEU A 274 -14.02 -19.79 30.65
C LEU A 274 -15.06 -20.64 31.39
N PRO A 275 -15.24 -21.93 31.03
CA PRO A 275 -16.23 -22.81 31.66
C PRO A 275 -15.93 -23.13 33.13
N TYR A 276 -14.78 -22.68 33.64
CA TYR A 276 -14.32 -22.93 35.00
C TYR A 276 -13.87 -21.64 35.71
N ARG A 277 -13.96 -21.63 37.04
CA ARG A 277 -13.33 -20.63 37.91
C ARG A 277 -12.33 -21.30 38.84
N LEU A 278 -11.06 -20.91 38.73
CA LEU A 278 -10.01 -21.41 39.60
C LEU A 278 -10.03 -20.68 40.95
N HIS A 279 -10.21 -21.44 42.03
CA HIS A 279 -10.04 -20.96 43.41
C HIS A 279 -8.75 -21.54 44.01
N TYR A 280 -7.64 -20.82 43.83
CA TYR A 280 -6.29 -21.25 44.23
C TYR A 280 -6.13 -21.54 45.73
N SER A 281 -6.97 -20.96 46.59
CA SER A 281 -6.89 -21.16 48.05
C SER A 281 -7.39 -22.55 48.49
N ARG A 282 -8.23 -23.19 47.68
CA ARG A 282 -8.96 -24.41 48.07
C ARG A 282 -8.32 -25.71 47.60
N TYR A 283 -7.48 -25.66 46.57
CA TYR A 283 -6.84 -26.84 45.98
C TYR A 283 -5.33 -26.78 46.16
N LYS A 284 -4.80 -27.73 46.94
CA LYS A 284 -3.36 -27.90 47.15
C LYS A 284 -2.98 -29.31 46.74
N ASP A 285 -2.20 -29.42 45.67
CA ASP A 285 -1.62 -30.68 45.24
C ASP A 285 -0.27 -30.90 45.95
N PRO A 286 -0.12 -31.94 46.79
CA PRO A 286 1.11 -32.23 47.52
C PRO A 286 2.33 -32.50 46.61
N TYR A 287 2.12 -32.87 45.35
CA TYR A 287 3.20 -33.16 44.40
C TYR A 287 3.71 -31.89 43.73
N VAL A 288 2.81 -31.03 43.25
CA VAL A 288 3.15 -29.80 42.53
C VAL A 288 3.79 -28.77 43.46
N GLU A 289 3.39 -28.71 44.73
CA GLU A 289 4.02 -27.82 45.72
C GLU A 289 5.50 -28.15 45.98
N LYS A 290 5.88 -29.44 45.93
CA LYS A 290 7.28 -29.86 46.10
C LYS A 290 8.15 -29.43 44.92
N VAL A 291 7.60 -29.50 43.71
CA VAL A 291 8.30 -29.11 42.47
C VAL A 291 8.59 -27.60 42.44
N VAL A 292 7.71 -26.78 43.00
CA VAL A 292 7.87 -25.30 43.01
C VAL A 292 8.92 -24.83 44.01
N LYS A 293 9.19 -25.63 45.06
CA LYS A 293 10.28 -25.36 46.01
C LYS A 293 11.66 -25.61 45.40
N ASN A 294 11.74 -26.38 44.32
CA ASN A 294 13.01 -26.66 43.65
C ASN A 294 13.43 -25.48 42.76
N GLU A 295 14.64 -24.95 43.01
CA GLU A 295 15.15 -23.73 42.38
C GLU A 295 15.36 -23.87 40.86
N GLN A 296 15.65 -25.09 40.38
CA GLN A 296 15.79 -25.41 38.96
C GLN A 296 14.49 -25.16 38.16
N PHE A 297 13.33 -25.49 38.72
CA PHE A 297 12.03 -25.29 38.04
C PHE A 297 11.59 -23.82 38.08
N LYS A 298 12.00 -23.09 39.12
CA LYS A 298 11.76 -21.64 39.24
C LYS A 298 12.57 -20.85 38.21
N ALA A 299 13.81 -21.24 37.95
CA ALA A 299 14.64 -20.65 36.90
C ALA A 299 14.07 -20.89 35.48
N GLY A 300 13.39 -22.02 35.28
CA GLY A 300 12.65 -22.34 34.04
C GLY A 300 11.32 -21.59 33.86
N GLY A 301 10.95 -20.70 34.79
CA GLY A 301 9.73 -19.89 34.70
C GLY A 301 8.44 -20.65 35.04
N TYR A 302 8.53 -21.82 35.66
CA TYR A 302 7.36 -22.64 36.00
C TYR A 302 6.49 -21.97 37.08
N LYS A 303 5.26 -21.60 36.72
CA LYS A 303 4.25 -21.04 37.64
C LYS A 303 3.10 -22.03 37.83
N ILE A 304 2.74 -22.30 39.08
CA ILE A 304 1.64 -23.20 39.46
C ILE A 304 0.32 -22.78 38.79
N GLU A 305 0.05 -21.48 38.76
CA GLU A 305 -1.18 -20.92 38.19
C GLU A 305 -1.32 -21.25 36.71
N GLN A 306 -0.21 -21.20 35.96
CA GLN A 306 -0.20 -21.49 34.53
C GLN A 306 -0.35 -22.98 34.26
N TYR A 307 0.22 -23.84 35.11
CA TYR A 307 0.07 -25.28 35.01
C TYR A 307 -1.39 -25.74 35.22
N TYR A 308 -2.06 -25.23 36.27
CA TYR A 308 -3.47 -25.56 36.50
C TYR A 308 -4.39 -25.00 35.41
N ARG A 309 -4.15 -23.77 34.97
CA ARG A 309 -4.90 -23.17 33.87
C ARG A 309 -4.75 -23.99 32.60
N ARG A 310 -3.52 -24.36 32.23
CA ARG A 310 -3.24 -25.19 31.06
C ARG A 310 -3.89 -26.56 31.14
N SER A 311 -3.82 -27.23 32.30
CA SER A 311 -4.41 -28.57 32.46
C SER A 311 -5.93 -28.54 32.37
N LEU A 312 -6.57 -27.50 32.92
CA LEU A 312 -8.02 -27.32 32.80
C LEU A 312 -8.42 -26.90 31.38
N ASP A 313 -7.67 -26.01 30.75
CA ASP A 313 -7.87 -25.67 29.34
C ASP A 313 -7.76 -26.94 28.50
N GLU A 314 -6.69 -27.74 28.61
CA GLU A 314 -6.55 -29.01 27.89
C GLU A 314 -7.67 -30.02 28.17
N ALA A 315 -8.23 -30.04 29.39
CA ALA A 315 -9.36 -30.91 29.72
C ALA A 315 -10.70 -30.43 29.11
N PHE A 316 -10.93 -29.11 29.06
CA PHE A 316 -12.19 -28.52 28.59
C PHE A 316 -12.17 -28.13 27.10
N THR A 317 -11.01 -27.86 26.54
CA THR A 317 -10.77 -27.50 25.12
C THR A 317 -10.02 -28.58 24.36
N GLY A 318 -9.63 -29.68 25.02
CA GLY A 318 -9.17 -30.90 24.37
C GLY A 318 -10.24 -31.47 23.42
N LEU A 319 -9.82 -32.37 22.54
CA LEU A 319 -10.57 -32.95 21.40
C LEU A 319 -11.83 -33.76 21.79
N ASN A 320 -12.77 -33.18 22.53
CA ASN A 320 -14.15 -33.62 22.63
C ASN A 320 -15.02 -32.87 21.60
N CYS A 321 -14.51 -32.71 20.38
CA CYS A 321 -15.34 -32.30 19.24
C CYS A 321 -16.09 -33.53 18.74
N PHE A 322 -17.25 -33.83 19.32
CA PHE A 322 -18.20 -34.74 18.70
C PHE A 322 -18.88 -33.97 17.55
N ILE A 323 -18.31 -34.10 16.35
CA ILE A 323 -18.80 -33.46 15.11
C ILE A 323 -20.30 -33.76 14.89
N GLU A 324 -20.78 -34.89 15.40
CA GLU A 324 -22.18 -35.30 15.34
C GLU A 324 -23.11 -34.45 16.23
N GLU A 325 -22.64 -33.99 17.40
CA GLU A 325 -23.44 -33.16 18.31
C GLU A 325 -23.47 -31.69 17.89
N GLU A 326 -22.36 -31.17 17.32
CA GLU A 326 -22.29 -29.78 16.84
C GLU A 326 -23.05 -29.52 15.53
N LYS A 327 -23.38 -30.57 14.75
CA LYS A 327 -24.25 -30.42 13.56
C LYS A 327 -25.75 -30.36 13.89
N ALA A 328 -26.13 -30.76 15.10
CA ALA A 328 -27.52 -30.82 15.51
C ALA A 328 -28.04 -29.52 16.15
N VAL A 329 -27.15 -28.55 16.40
CA VAL A 329 -27.44 -27.20 16.93
C VAL A 329 -27.14 -26.17 15.86
#